data_AF-A0A820CAC8-F1
#
_entry.id   AF-A0A820CAC8-F1
#
_cell.length_a   1.000
_cell.length_b   1.000
_cell.length_c   1.000
_cell.angle_alpha   90.00
_cell.angle_beta   90.00
_cell.angle_gamma   90.00
#
_symmetry.space_group_name_H-M   'P 1'
#
loop_
_entity.id
_entity.type
_entity.pdbx_description
1 polymer ?
#
loop_
_entity_poly.entity_id
_entity_poly.type
_entity_poly.pdbx_seq_one_letter_code
_entity_poly.pdbx_strand_id
1 'polypeptide(L)'
;DLASITTEEEMKNDKELLQPLDRSIEEFAYWEQQVDAVLSLLIRKRIMNADMLRKGIESIDKSIYNKLSYYERWAISITKHCLESGVLTQEDLNKKYGLPLHSTDEQLFHIGDKVRVRHENYATRWIKPHLRTPGYLYGKVGIIERCCGSYSNAEYFAYDNTDSTTIHYQPLYRVRFNQKDIWNHYEGDTNDTIDVDIYQHWLMPASQSDSSIEENKDEDYQKYNFDHQHKDHDHDHIHEARAIIEQTAIDREGIPLPAQHLAESLISALIDKNIINHEELRKQIEINQASVIELRGANIVVEAWLNPEFKERLLKDGTNTIMEFLKLDKKSDDLIVVENTDKIHNLIVCTLCSCYPRQILGIPPGWYKSRSYRVRAPRNPRLVLKEFGTILPNDMKIQVHDSTSDIRYLVIPRRPANTQNWSREQLLSIVTRDSMVGVCDITL
;
A
#
# COMPACT_ATOMS: atom_id res chain seq x y z
N ASP A 1 1.31 47.32 -19.69
CA ASP A 1 2.20 46.90 -18.59
C ASP A 1 1.47 45.98 -17.61
N LEU A 2 1.50 44.68 -17.90
CA LEU A 2 0.99 43.60 -17.03
C LEU A 2 2.16 42.67 -16.68
N ALA A 3 3.27 43.26 -16.24
CA ALA A 3 4.49 42.57 -15.90
C ALA A 3 4.98 43.04 -14.53
N SER A 4 4.28 42.63 -13.48
CA SER A 4 4.81 42.56 -12.11
C SER A 4 3.67 42.18 -11.19
N ILE A 5 3.56 40.89 -10.86
CA ILE A 5 3.25 40.31 -9.54
C ILE A 5 3.35 38.81 -9.80
N THR A 6 4.58 38.28 -9.85
CA THR A 6 4.81 36.86 -9.59
C THR A 6 5.03 36.76 -8.10
N THR A 7 4.09 36.14 -7.40
CA THR A 7 4.15 36.00 -5.94
C THR A 7 5.30 35.06 -5.55
N GLU A 8 5.92 35.25 -4.38
CA GLU A 8 6.98 34.38 -3.88
C GLU A 8 6.56 32.89 -3.83
N GLU A 9 5.26 32.63 -3.71
CA GLU A 9 4.65 31.30 -3.69
C GLU A 9 4.65 30.61 -5.07
N GLU A 10 4.53 31.37 -6.17
CA GLU A 10 4.71 30.87 -7.53
C GLU A 10 6.18 30.52 -7.80
N MET A 11 7.11 31.40 -7.39
CA MET A 11 8.54 31.15 -7.52
C MET A 11 9.02 29.94 -6.68
N LYS A 12 8.41 29.69 -5.52
CA LYS A 12 8.71 28.53 -4.67
C LYS A 12 8.13 27.22 -5.25
N ASN A 13 6.90 27.26 -5.79
CA ASN A 13 6.32 26.14 -6.53
C ASN A 13 7.13 25.79 -7.79
N ASP A 14 7.62 26.79 -8.52
CA ASP A 14 8.48 26.57 -9.68
C ASP A 14 9.81 25.92 -9.29
N LYS A 15 10.45 26.35 -8.18
CA LYS A 15 11.70 25.71 -7.70
C LYS A 15 11.51 24.23 -7.34
N GLU A 16 10.37 23.86 -6.77
CA GLU A 16 10.05 22.46 -6.43
C GLU A 16 9.74 21.63 -7.69
N LEU A 17 9.07 22.24 -8.68
CA LEU A 17 8.84 21.65 -10.01
C LEU A 17 10.10 21.60 -10.87
N LEU A 18 11.15 22.35 -10.56
CA LEU A 18 12.40 22.36 -11.31
C LEU A 18 13.46 21.43 -10.72
N GLN A 19 13.14 20.67 -9.66
CA GLN A 19 14.04 19.64 -9.18
C GLN A 19 14.16 18.50 -10.21
N PRO A 20 15.37 17.92 -10.36
CA PRO A 20 15.58 16.76 -11.23
C PRO A 20 14.60 15.64 -10.89
N LEU A 21 14.09 14.95 -11.91
CA LEU A 21 13.27 13.77 -11.67
C LEU A 21 14.09 12.70 -10.95
N ASP A 22 13.61 12.26 -9.79
CA ASP A 22 14.08 11.05 -9.14
C ASP A 22 13.70 9.85 -10.01
N ARG A 23 14.70 9.05 -10.37
CA ARG A 23 14.60 7.90 -11.29
C ARG A 23 15.00 6.60 -10.59
N SER A 24 15.21 6.62 -9.28
CA SER A 24 15.47 5.43 -8.50
C SER A 24 14.31 4.44 -8.64
N ILE A 25 14.63 3.14 -8.61
CA ILE A 25 13.63 2.09 -8.54
C ILE A 25 13.24 2.00 -7.06
N GLU A 26 12.10 2.58 -6.71
CA GLU A 26 11.51 2.40 -5.39
C GLU A 26 11.02 0.95 -5.24
N GLU A 27 11.53 0.26 -4.23
CA GLU A 27 10.88 -0.94 -3.72
C GLU A 27 9.67 -0.52 -2.89
N PHE A 28 8.47 -0.87 -3.35
CA PHE A 28 7.23 -0.54 -2.64
C PHE A 28 7.15 -1.32 -1.33
N ALA A 29 6.78 -0.63 -0.25
CA ALA A 29 6.48 -1.30 1.01
C ALA A 29 5.31 -2.28 0.83
N TYR A 30 5.26 -3.32 1.66
CA TYR A 30 4.25 -4.38 1.49
C TYR A 30 2.81 -3.83 1.51
N TRP A 31 2.50 -2.86 2.38
CA TRP A 31 1.18 -2.22 2.45
C TRP A 31 0.82 -1.46 1.17
N GLU A 32 1.79 -0.86 0.49
CA GLU A 32 1.59 -0.15 -0.79
C GLU A 32 1.23 -1.14 -1.90
N GLN A 33 1.87 -2.31 -1.90
CA GLN A 33 1.54 -3.40 -2.81
C GLN A 33 0.12 -3.93 -2.55
N GLN A 34 -0.28 -4.04 -1.28
CA GLN A 34 -1.64 -4.41 -0.91
C GLN A 34 -2.67 -3.38 -1.41
N VAL A 35 -2.40 -2.08 -1.28
CA VAL A 35 -3.29 -1.01 -1.79
C VAL A 35 -3.47 -1.12 -3.32
N ASP A 36 -2.39 -1.35 -4.08
CA ASP A 36 -2.45 -1.56 -5.53
C ASP A 36 -3.29 -2.81 -5.90
N ALA A 37 -3.11 -3.89 -5.13
CA ALA A 37 -3.85 -5.13 -5.31
C ALA A 37 -5.34 -4.99 -4.97
N VAL A 38 -5.68 -4.30 -3.87
CA VAL A 38 -7.06 -3.98 -3.49
C VAL A 38 -7.75 -3.21 -4.60
N LEU A 39 -7.15 -2.13 -5.11
CA LEU A 39 -7.72 -1.38 -6.22
C LEU A 39 -8.01 -2.30 -7.42
N SER A 40 -7.05 -3.15 -7.79
CA SER A 40 -7.18 -4.08 -8.92
C SER A 40 -8.33 -5.07 -8.73
N LEU A 41 -8.52 -5.57 -7.50
CA LEU A 41 -9.64 -6.45 -7.14
C LEU A 41 -10.98 -5.73 -7.18
N LEU A 42 -11.07 -4.54 -6.59
CA LEU A 42 -12.31 -3.77 -6.55
C LEU A 42 -12.77 -3.35 -7.96
N ILE A 43 -11.82 -3.01 -8.85
CA ILE A 43 -12.10 -2.77 -10.27
C ILE A 43 -12.65 -4.03 -10.94
N ARG A 44 -11.99 -5.18 -10.75
CA ARG A 44 -12.44 -6.45 -11.34
C ARG A 44 -13.83 -6.87 -10.86
N LYS A 45 -14.13 -6.62 -9.59
CA LYS A 45 -15.43 -6.89 -8.97
C LYS A 45 -16.48 -5.81 -9.30
N ARG A 46 -16.14 -4.79 -10.10
CA ARG A 46 -17.01 -3.66 -10.49
C ARG A 46 -17.54 -2.86 -9.30
N ILE A 47 -16.79 -2.85 -8.20
CA ILE A 47 -17.11 -2.07 -7.00
C ILE A 47 -16.66 -0.63 -7.17
N MET A 48 -15.56 -0.41 -7.88
CA MET A 48 -15.08 0.91 -8.26
C MET A 48 -14.43 0.88 -9.64
N ASN A 49 -14.10 2.05 -10.18
CA ASN A 49 -13.32 2.20 -11.41
C ASN A 49 -12.23 3.28 -11.24
N ALA A 50 -11.42 3.49 -12.28
CA ALA A 50 -10.32 4.45 -12.24
C ALA A 50 -10.81 5.91 -12.07
N ASP A 51 -11.99 6.25 -12.60
CA ASP A 51 -12.57 7.59 -12.43
C ASP A 51 -13.04 7.86 -11.00
N MET A 52 -13.59 6.86 -10.33
CA MET A 52 -13.97 6.94 -8.90
C MET A 52 -12.73 7.14 -8.02
N LEU A 53 -11.63 6.42 -8.31
CA LEU A 53 -10.35 6.65 -7.66
C LEU A 53 -9.85 8.08 -7.91
N ARG A 54 -9.90 8.55 -9.15
CA ARG A 54 -9.46 9.90 -9.50
C ARG A 54 -10.28 10.97 -8.78
N LYS A 55 -11.61 10.85 -8.80
CA LYS A 55 -12.53 11.74 -8.07
C LYS A 55 -12.18 11.81 -6.59
N GLY A 56 -11.92 10.66 -5.96
CA GLY A 56 -11.54 10.63 -4.55
C GLY A 56 -10.20 11.33 -4.28
N ILE A 57 -9.18 11.08 -5.10
CA ILE A 57 -7.87 11.76 -5.02
C ILE A 57 -8.00 13.28 -5.22
N GLU A 58 -8.77 13.72 -6.21
CA GLU A 58 -9.00 15.15 -6.51
C GLU A 58 -9.79 15.87 -5.42
N SER A 59 -10.54 15.12 -4.61
CA SER A 59 -11.31 15.68 -3.48
C SER A 59 -10.51 15.84 -2.20
N ILE A 60 -9.23 15.41 -2.16
CA ILE A 60 -8.36 15.59 -1.01
C ILE A 60 -7.96 17.06 -0.91
N ASP A 61 -8.06 17.64 0.29
CA ASP A 61 -7.63 19.03 0.53
C ASP A 61 -6.18 19.25 0.10
N LYS A 62 -5.91 20.38 -0.55
CA LYS A 62 -4.60 20.68 -1.17
C LYS A 62 -3.46 20.67 -0.15
N SER A 63 -3.70 21.10 1.09
CA SER A 63 -2.68 21.13 2.15
C SER A 63 -2.29 19.73 2.63
N ILE A 64 -3.23 18.78 2.56
CA ILE A 64 -3.02 17.38 2.87
C ILE A 64 -2.41 16.65 1.67
N TYR A 65 -2.96 16.86 0.47
CA TYR A 65 -2.54 16.22 -0.78
C TYR A 65 -1.03 16.31 -1.01
N ASN A 66 -0.45 17.50 -0.77
CA ASN A 66 0.97 17.75 -0.99
C ASN A 66 1.90 17.00 -0.01
N LYS A 67 1.37 16.55 1.13
CA LYS A 67 2.12 15.81 2.15
C LYS A 67 2.02 14.29 1.99
N LEU A 68 1.07 13.83 1.19
CA LEU A 68 0.78 12.40 1.04
C LEU A 68 1.63 11.77 -0.06
N SER A 69 2.17 10.58 0.22
CA SER A 69 2.72 9.65 -0.75
C SER A 69 1.65 9.18 -1.75
N TYR A 70 2.12 8.55 -2.82
CA TYR A 70 1.26 8.07 -3.89
C TYR A 70 0.19 7.07 -3.40
N TYR A 71 0.60 6.03 -2.67
CA TYR A 71 -0.30 4.98 -2.20
C TYR A 71 -1.13 5.42 -0.99
N GLU A 72 -0.69 6.44 -0.26
CA GLU A 72 -1.50 7.07 0.80
C GLU A 72 -2.75 7.73 0.20
N ARG A 73 -2.61 8.44 -0.92
CA ARG A 73 -3.76 9.04 -1.64
C ARG A 73 -4.72 7.97 -2.16
N TRP A 74 -4.19 6.82 -2.60
CA TRP A 74 -5.00 5.70 -3.04
C TRP A 74 -5.79 5.09 -1.88
N ALA A 75 -5.13 4.81 -0.75
CA ALA A 75 -5.80 4.29 0.43
C ALA A 75 -6.95 5.22 0.85
N ILE A 76 -6.71 6.53 0.95
CA ILE A 76 -7.74 7.52 1.29
C ILE A 76 -8.90 7.49 0.28
N SER A 77 -8.58 7.51 -1.01
CA SER A 77 -9.61 7.54 -2.06
C SER A 77 -10.44 6.26 -2.11
N ILE A 78 -9.82 5.08 -1.94
CA ILE A 78 -10.53 3.80 -1.93
C ILE A 78 -11.44 3.75 -0.70
N THR A 79 -10.91 4.10 0.48
CA THR A 79 -11.70 4.16 1.72
C THR A 79 -12.90 5.08 1.59
N LYS A 80 -12.69 6.30 1.07
CA LYS A 80 -13.77 7.27 0.85
C LYS A 80 -14.84 6.71 -0.09
N HIS A 81 -14.45 6.10 -1.20
CA HIS A 81 -15.41 5.49 -2.13
C HIS A 81 -16.20 4.36 -1.46
N CYS A 82 -15.53 3.45 -0.74
CA CYS A 82 -16.19 2.35 -0.04
C CYS A 82 -17.20 2.84 1.00
N LEU A 83 -16.93 3.95 1.69
CA LEU A 83 -17.87 4.60 2.59
C LEU A 83 -19.05 5.25 1.84
N GLU A 84 -18.78 6.06 0.82
CA GLU A 84 -19.81 6.77 0.03
C GLU A 84 -20.75 5.79 -0.68
N SER A 85 -20.24 4.65 -1.16
CA SER A 85 -21.02 3.64 -1.87
C SER A 85 -21.71 2.64 -0.94
N GLY A 86 -21.50 2.73 0.38
CA GLY A 86 -22.05 1.80 1.38
C GLY A 86 -21.46 0.38 1.33
N VAL A 87 -20.32 0.19 0.65
CA VAL A 87 -19.59 -1.10 0.65
C VAL A 87 -19.03 -1.36 2.05
N LEU A 88 -18.55 -0.30 2.71
CA LEU A 88 -18.20 -0.26 4.12
C LEU A 88 -19.04 0.82 4.81
N THR A 89 -19.35 0.61 6.08
CA THR A 89 -19.86 1.65 6.97
C THR A 89 -18.71 2.29 7.74
N GLN A 90 -18.96 3.46 8.34
CA GLN A 90 -17.98 4.07 9.25
C GLN A 90 -17.69 3.14 10.44
N GLU A 91 -18.68 2.38 10.91
CA GLU A 91 -18.51 1.40 11.97
C GLU A 91 -17.57 0.25 11.56
N ASP A 92 -17.69 -0.24 10.32
CA ASP A 92 -16.82 -1.30 9.79
C ASP A 92 -15.34 -0.86 9.81
N LEU A 93 -15.05 0.40 9.44
CA LEU A 93 -13.69 0.95 9.51
C LEU A 93 -13.25 1.24 10.94
N ASN A 94 -14.11 1.83 11.77
CA ASN A 94 -13.80 2.14 13.17
C ASN A 94 -13.44 0.88 13.98
N LYS A 95 -14.06 -0.26 13.68
CA LYS A 95 -13.67 -1.55 14.29
C LYS A 95 -12.22 -1.94 13.99
N LYS A 96 -11.63 -1.43 12.90
CA LYS A 96 -10.29 -1.80 12.40
C LYS A 96 -9.23 -0.72 12.60
N TYR A 97 -9.61 0.54 12.39
CA TYR A 97 -8.75 1.74 12.42
C TYR A 97 -8.48 2.26 13.84
N GLY A 98 -9.02 1.60 14.86
CA GLY A 98 -9.12 2.12 16.21
C GLY A 98 -10.56 2.42 16.54
N LEU A 99 -11.08 1.80 17.60
CA LEU A 99 -12.38 2.21 18.16
C LEU A 99 -12.31 3.72 18.40
N PRO A 100 -13.25 4.53 17.90
CA PRO A 100 -13.38 5.89 18.39
C PRO A 100 -13.51 5.79 19.90
N LEU A 101 -12.54 6.37 20.60
CA LEU A 101 -12.46 6.31 22.06
C LEU A 101 -13.56 7.21 22.63
N HIS A 102 -14.75 6.64 22.77
CA HIS A 102 -15.87 7.28 23.42
C HIS A 102 -15.62 7.27 24.93
N SER A 103 -15.64 8.44 25.55
CA SER A 103 -15.77 8.52 27.01
C SER A 103 -17.09 7.87 27.40
N THR A 104 -17.07 6.98 28.37
CA THR A 104 -18.28 6.37 28.93
C THR A 104 -18.11 6.16 30.43
N ASP A 105 -19.19 6.33 31.17
CA ASP A 105 -19.34 5.90 32.55
C ASP A 105 -20.21 4.63 32.66
N GLU A 106 -20.73 4.14 31.54
CA GLU A 106 -21.52 2.91 31.47
C GLU A 106 -20.64 1.68 31.75
N GLN A 107 -21.01 0.96 32.80
CA GLN A 107 -20.36 -0.28 33.23
C GLN A 107 -20.97 -1.46 32.48
N LEU A 108 -20.16 -2.17 31.70
CA LEU A 108 -20.58 -3.35 30.94
C LEU A 108 -20.45 -4.65 31.73
N PHE A 109 -19.61 -4.69 32.76
CA PHE A 109 -19.31 -5.88 33.55
C PHE A 109 -19.62 -5.68 35.03
N HIS A 110 -20.00 -6.76 35.70
CA HIS A 110 -20.38 -6.81 37.11
C HIS A 110 -19.46 -7.74 37.90
N ILE A 111 -19.45 -7.59 39.23
CA ILE A 111 -18.66 -8.44 40.13
C ILE A 111 -19.06 -9.91 39.93
N GLY A 112 -18.05 -10.76 39.74
CA GLY A 112 -18.22 -12.18 39.46
C GLY A 112 -18.29 -12.56 37.98
N ASP A 113 -18.41 -11.58 37.07
CA ASP A 113 -18.39 -11.86 35.63
C ASP A 113 -17.04 -12.42 35.20
N LYS A 114 -17.07 -13.46 34.36
CA LYS A 114 -15.88 -13.96 33.68
C LYS A 114 -15.60 -13.10 32.45
N VAL A 115 -14.42 -12.51 32.39
CA VAL A 115 -13.98 -11.65 31.30
C VAL A 115 -12.69 -12.16 30.69
N ARG A 116 -12.52 -11.95 29.40
CA ARG A 116 -11.27 -12.18 28.68
C ARG A 116 -10.62 -10.84 28.38
N VAL A 117 -9.31 -10.76 28.57
CA VAL A 117 -8.53 -9.59 28.13
C VAL A 117 -8.33 -9.69 26.62
N ARG A 118 -8.66 -8.62 25.91
CA ARG A 118 -8.44 -8.53 24.45
C ARG A 118 -6.95 -8.61 24.13
N HIS A 119 -6.63 -9.12 22.96
CA HIS A 119 -5.27 -9.04 22.44
C HIS A 119 -4.96 -7.65 21.90
N GLU A 120 -3.67 -7.34 21.83
CA GLU A 120 -3.21 -6.25 20.98
C GLU A 120 -3.57 -6.56 19.53
N ASN A 121 -4.13 -5.58 18.83
CA ASN A 121 -4.39 -5.66 17.39
C ASN A 121 -4.11 -4.30 16.73
N TYR A 122 -4.32 -4.21 15.41
CA TYR A 122 -4.07 -2.98 14.67
C TYR A 122 -4.77 -1.76 15.27
N ALA A 123 -6.01 -1.91 15.73
CA ALA A 123 -6.81 -0.85 16.32
C ALA A 123 -6.26 -0.32 17.67
N THR A 124 -5.38 -1.07 18.35
CA THR A 124 -4.75 -0.66 19.62
C THR A 124 -3.25 -0.38 19.51
N ARG A 125 -2.59 -0.76 18.39
CA ARG A 125 -1.15 -0.60 18.18
C ARG A 125 -0.66 0.86 18.19
N TRP A 126 -1.52 1.82 17.86
CA TRP A 126 -1.20 3.26 17.89
C TRP A 126 -0.96 3.81 19.30
N ILE A 127 -1.40 3.10 20.34
CA ILE A 127 -1.23 3.47 21.75
C ILE A 127 0.22 3.26 22.23
N LYS A 128 1.06 2.57 21.44
CA LYS A 128 2.48 2.37 21.78
C LYS A 128 3.28 3.69 21.73
N PRO A 129 4.26 3.88 22.63
CA PRO A 129 4.72 2.94 23.65
C PRO A 129 3.90 2.92 24.96
N HIS A 130 2.85 3.72 25.13
CA HIS A 130 2.17 3.90 26.43
C HIS A 130 0.93 3.01 26.63
N LEU A 131 1.11 1.69 26.56
CA LEU A 131 0.06 0.71 26.83
C LEU A 131 0.10 0.28 28.31
N ARG A 132 -1.05 0.33 29.00
CA ARG A 132 -1.18 0.12 30.46
C ARG A 132 -1.69 -1.27 30.82
N THR A 133 -2.37 -1.96 29.91
CA THR A 133 -2.77 -3.36 30.09
C THR A 133 -1.59 -4.31 29.88
N PRO A 134 -1.16 -5.12 30.87
CA PRO A 134 0.01 -5.96 30.71
C PRO A 134 -0.16 -7.05 29.65
N GLY A 135 0.80 -7.17 28.73
CA GLY A 135 0.71 -8.13 27.61
C GLY A 135 0.63 -9.61 28.01
N TYR A 136 1.13 -9.99 29.19
CA TYR A 136 1.01 -11.37 29.70
C TYR A 136 -0.44 -11.79 30.01
N LEU A 137 -1.38 -10.83 30.07
CA LEU A 137 -2.79 -11.09 30.28
C LEU A 137 -3.59 -11.23 29.00
N TYR A 138 -3.05 -10.88 27.83
CA TYR A 138 -3.78 -10.96 26.57
C TYR A 138 -4.33 -12.38 26.34
N GLY A 139 -5.61 -12.44 25.99
CA GLY A 139 -6.34 -13.70 25.81
C GLY A 139 -6.66 -14.46 27.09
N LYS A 140 -6.09 -14.10 28.25
CA LYS A 140 -6.35 -14.76 29.53
C LYS A 140 -7.75 -14.41 30.04
N VAL A 141 -8.36 -15.36 30.74
CA VAL A 141 -9.68 -15.22 31.35
C VAL A 141 -9.52 -14.99 32.85
N GLY A 142 -10.16 -13.95 33.34
CA GLY A 142 -10.23 -13.60 34.75
C GLY A 142 -11.67 -13.40 35.22
N ILE A 143 -11.82 -13.05 36.49
CA ILE A 143 -13.11 -12.74 37.11
C ILE A 143 -13.08 -11.29 37.59
N ILE A 144 -14.12 -10.52 37.32
CA ILE A 144 -14.27 -9.18 37.89
C ILE A 144 -14.38 -9.29 39.41
N GLU A 145 -13.37 -8.78 40.12
CA GLU A 145 -13.35 -8.75 41.57
C GLU A 145 -14.07 -7.51 42.11
N ARG A 146 -13.86 -6.34 41.50
CA ARG A 146 -14.63 -5.12 41.78
C ARG A 146 -14.64 -4.16 40.58
N CYS A 147 -15.65 -3.29 40.53
CA CYS A 147 -15.56 -2.06 39.74
C CYS A 147 -14.87 -0.97 40.58
N CYS A 148 -13.82 -0.36 40.05
CA CYS A 148 -13.04 0.67 40.74
C CYS A 148 -13.61 2.09 40.53
N GLY A 149 -14.59 2.24 39.63
CA GLY A 149 -15.16 3.51 39.17
C GLY A 149 -14.66 3.93 37.79
N SER A 150 -15.00 5.14 37.37
CA SER A 150 -14.57 5.72 36.09
C SER A 150 -13.35 6.62 36.29
N TYR A 151 -12.27 6.34 35.56
CA TYR A 151 -11.01 7.10 35.65
C TYR A 151 -10.65 7.68 34.28
N SER A 152 -9.88 8.77 34.28
CA SER A 152 -9.21 9.24 33.06
C SER A 152 -8.35 8.11 32.50
N ASN A 153 -8.46 7.82 31.20
CA ASN A 153 -7.63 6.81 30.56
C ASN A 153 -6.17 7.31 30.46
N ALA A 154 -5.26 6.70 31.23
CA ALA A 154 -3.85 7.07 31.25
C ALA A 154 -3.15 6.86 29.89
N GLU A 155 -3.58 5.85 29.12
CA GLU A 155 -3.09 5.60 27.75
C GLU A 155 -3.34 6.81 26.85
N TYR A 156 -4.45 7.50 27.05
CA TYR A 156 -4.82 8.70 26.30
C TYR A 156 -4.12 9.97 26.82
N PHE A 157 -4.06 10.15 28.14
CA PHE A 157 -3.42 11.32 28.77
C PHE A 157 -1.94 11.47 28.37
N ALA A 158 -1.29 10.39 27.95
CA ALA A 158 0.07 10.43 27.42
C ALA A 158 0.21 11.11 26.04
N TYR A 159 -0.87 11.18 25.24
CA TYR A 159 -0.82 11.70 23.85
C TYR A 159 -1.65 12.98 23.62
N ASP A 160 -2.66 13.28 24.45
CA ASP A 160 -3.32 14.59 24.45
C ASP A 160 -2.96 15.39 25.70
N ASN A 161 -1.92 16.22 25.58
CA ASN A 161 -1.45 17.15 26.62
C ASN A 161 -1.75 18.62 26.25
N THR A 162 -2.68 18.86 25.34
CA THR A 162 -2.99 20.21 24.84
C THR A 162 -4.36 20.68 25.31
N ASP A 163 -4.42 21.21 26.55
CA ASP A 163 -5.42 22.15 27.06
C ASP A 163 -6.90 21.91 26.66
N SER A 164 -7.33 20.64 26.54
CA SER A 164 -8.65 20.30 26.00
C SER A 164 -9.63 19.89 27.11
N THR A 165 -10.80 20.51 27.10
CA THR A 165 -11.92 20.34 28.03
C THR A 165 -12.57 18.94 28.00
N THR A 166 -11.93 17.95 27.39
CA THR A 166 -12.47 16.62 27.13
C THR A 166 -11.66 15.58 27.89
N ILE A 167 -12.05 15.31 29.14
CA ILE A 167 -11.48 14.20 29.92
C ILE A 167 -12.14 12.92 29.44
N HIS A 168 -11.34 12.00 28.87
CA HIS A 168 -11.82 10.69 28.45
C HIS A 168 -11.89 9.74 29.65
N TYR A 169 -13.09 9.56 30.20
CA TYR A 169 -13.36 8.61 31.27
C TYR A 169 -13.66 7.22 30.72
N GLN A 170 -13.15 6.21 31.43
CA GLN A 170 -13.41 4.80 31.18
C GLN A 170 -13.61 4.07 32.52
N PRO A 171 -14.57 3.13 32.62
CA PRO A 171 -14.68 2.26 33.78
C PRO A 171 -13.41 1.43 33.93
N LEU A 172 -12.89 1.38 35.15
CA LEU A 172 -11.74 0.57 35.55
C LEU A 172 -12.22 -0.58 36.42
N TYR A 173 -11.76 -1.79 36.11
CA TYR A 173 -12.11 -3.00 36.85
C TYR A 173 -10.86 -3.62 37.44
N ARG A 174 -10.95 -4.10 38.68
CA ARG A 174 -9.96 -5.03 39.22
C ARG A 174 -10.36 -6.44 38.82
N VAL A 175 -9.51 -7.08 38.03
CA VAL A 175 -9.76 -8.42 37.49
C VAL A 175 -8.80 -9.41 38.15
N ARG A 176 -9.35 -10.47 38.71
CA ARG A 176 -8.61 -11.55 39.36
C ARG A 176 -8.35 -12.70 38.39
N PHE A 177 -7.11 -13.15 38.34
CA PHE A 177 -6.66 -14.27 37.52
C PHE A 177 -5.99 -15.32 38.39
N ASN A 178 -6.12 -16.59 38.02
CA ASN A 178 -5.34 -17.67 38.63
C ASN A 178 -3.90 -17.63 38.09
N GLN A 179 -2.91 -17.74 38.98
CA GLN A 179 -1.49 -17.71 38.58
C GLN A 179 -1.14 -18.85 37.62
N LYS A 180 -1.75 -20.03 37.77
CA LYS A 180 -1.51 -21.19 36.88
C LYS A 180 -2.10 -21.03 35.48
N ASP A 181 -3.14 -20.20 35.34
CA ASP A 181 -3.73 -19.90 34.04
C ASP A 181 -2.86 -18.89 33.25
N ILE A 182 -2.05 -18.10 33.95
CA ILE A 182 -1.15 -17.11 33.33
C ILE A 182 0.20 -17.74 33.02
N TRP A 183 0.84 -18.41 33.99
CA TRP A 183 2.22 -18.89 33.87
C TRP A 183 2.30 -20.41 33.83
N ASN A 184 2.80 -20.95 32.72
CA ASN A 184 2.96 -22.39 32.50
C ASN A 184 3.89 -23.08 33.51
N HIS A 185 4.76 -22.32 34.18
CA HIS A 185 5.75 -22.82 35.14
C HIS A 185 5.50 -22.34 36.58
N TYR A 186 4.26 -21.99 36.93
CA TYR A 186 3.93 -21.57 38.30
C TYR A 186 3.98 -22.74 39.29
N GLU A 187 4.96 -22.73 40.19
CA GLU A 187 5.18 -23.80 41.20
C GLU A 187 4.42 -23.59 42.51
N GLY A 188 3.76 -22.43 42.68
CA GLY A 188 3.00 -22.09 43.89
C GLY A 188 1.65 -22.83 44.04
N ASP A 189 0.87 -22.40 45.02
CA ASP A 189 -0.42 -23.01 45.34
C ASP A 189 -1.40 -22.85 44.16
N THR A 190 -2.26 -23.84 43.92
CA THR A 190 -3.28 -23.79 42.86
C THR A 190 -4.30 -22.67 43.06
N ASN A 191 -4.43 -22.13 44.27
CA ASN A 191 -5.36 -21.07 44.61
C ASN A 191 -4.71 -19.68 44.58
N ASP A 192 -3.42 -19.58 44.26
CA ASP A 192 -2.75 -18.29 44.17
C ASP A 192 -3.28 -17.49 42.98
N THR A 193 -3.52 -16.21 43.23
CA THR A 193 -4.13 -15.31 42.25
C THR A 193 -3.34 -14.01 42.13
N ILE A 194 -3.54 -13.34 41.00
CA ILE A 194 -3.08 -11.97 40.76
C ILE A 194 -4.30 -11.12 40.41
N ASP A 195 -4.40 -9.95 41.03
CA ASP A 195 -5.40 -8.96 40.71
C ASP A 195 -4.75 -7.84 39.91
N VAL A 196 -5.34 -7.46 38.78
CA VAL A 196 -4.83 -6.40 37.90
C VAL A 196 -5.96 -5.43 37.55
N ASP A 197 -5.67 -4.13 37.59
CA ASP A 197 -6.62 -3.10 37.20
C ASP A 197 -6.58 -2.91 35.67
N ILE A 198 -7.72 -3.11 35.02
CA ILE A 198 -7.87 -3.14 33.55
C ILE A 198 -9.06 -2.27 33.14
N TYR A 199 -8.85 -1.37 32.17
CA TYR A 199 -9.92 -0.54 31.63
C TYR A 199 -10.90 -1.37 30.81
N GLN A 200 -12.18 -0.99 30.84
CA GLN A 200 -13.29 -1.71 30.20
C GLN A 200 -13.06 -2.08 28.73
N HIS A 201 -12.45 -1.18 27.95
CA HIS A 201 -12.22 -1.41 26.51
C HIS A 201 -11.25 -2.57 26.23
N TRP A 202 -10.40 -2.95 27.19
CA TRP A 202 -9.53 -4.13 27.12
C TRP A 202 -10.21 -5.42 27.55
N LEU A 203 -11.49 -5.38 27.91
CA LEU A 203 -12.26 -6.55 28.35
C LEU A 203 -13.33 -6.93 27.33
N MET A 204 -13.62 -8.22 27.28
CA MET A 204 -14.78 -8.80 26.59
C MET A 204 -15.38 -9.93 27.45
N PRO A 205 -16.66 -10.30 27.27
CA PRO A 205 -17.20 -11.50 27.89
C PRO A 205 -16.34 -12.73 27.58
N ALA A 206 -16.07 -13.58 28.58
CA ALA A 206 -15.18 -14.74 28.39
C ALA A 206 -15.67 -15.75 27.34
N SER A 207 -16.97 -15.74 27.02
CA SER A 207 -17.60 -16.55 25.96
C SER A 207 -17.27 -16.07 24.55
N GLN A 208 -16.77 -14.84 24.39
CA GLN A 208 -16.34 -14.31 23.10
C GLN A 208 -14.89 -14.71 22.84
N SER A 209 -14.61 -15.13 21.60
CA SER A 209 -13.26 -15.23 21.07
C SER A 209 -12.86 -13.88 20.48
N ASP A 210 -11.60 -13.54 20.65
CA ASP A 210 -11.05 -12.34 20.02
C ASP A 210 -10.83 -12.62 18.53
N SER A 211 -11.69 -12.10 17.67
CA SER A 211 -11.61 -12.29 16.22
C SER A 211 -10.39 -11.61 15.58
N SER A 212 -9.60 -10.85 16.34
CA SER A 212 -8.33 -10.29 15.87
C SER A 212 -7.19 -11.30 15.82
N ILE A 213 -7.40 -12.53 16.29
CA ILE A 213 -6.48 -13.66 16.16
C ILE A 213 -7.21 -14.82 15.49
N GLU A 214 -6.91 -15.06 14.22
CA GLU A 214 -7.01 -16.43 13.71
C GLU A 214 -5.95 -17.23 14.50
N GLU A 215 -6.39 -18.13 15.38
CA GLU A 215 -5.49 -19.13 15.95
C GLU A 215 -4.93 -19.95 14.78
N ASN A 216 -3.75 -19.59 14.29
CA ASN A 216 -2.94 -20.50 13.49
C ASN A 216 -2.70 -21.73 14.38
N LYS A 217 -3.54 -22.75 14.21
CA LYS A 217 -3.27 -24.12 14.64
C LYS A 217 -2.17 -24.68 13.73
N ASP A 218 -0.99 -24.08 13.80
CA ASP A 218 0.23 -24.71 13.32
C ASP A 218 0.70 -25.70 14.40
N GLU A 219 -0.06 -26.78 14.59
CA GLU A 219 0.33 -27.94 15.40
C GLU A 219 1.39 -28.82 14.71
N ASP A 220 1.92 -28.43 13.54
CA ASP A 220 2.82 -29.28 12.74
C ASP A 220 4.32 -28.93 12.83
N TYR A 221 4.72 -27.91 13.60
CA TYR A 221 6.13 -27.52 13.73
C TYR A 221 6.96 -28.34 14.75
N GLN A 222 6.47 -29.49 15.23
CA GLN A 222 7.25 -30.41 16.07
C GLN A 222 7.91 -31.58 15.31
N LYS A 223 7.80 -31.65 13.97
CA LYS A 223 8.24 -32.85 13.23
C LYS A 223 9.64 -32.81 12.59
N TYR A 224 10.49 -31.85 12.96
CA TYR A 224 11.90 -31.82 12.53
C TYR A 224 12.86 -31.71 13.73
N ASN A 225 12.74 -32.62 14.69
CA ASN A 225 13.88 -33.02 15.51
C ASN A 225 14.71 -34.02 14.68
N PHE A 226 15.61 -33.51 13.84
CA PHE A 226 16.74 -34.31 13.39
C PHE A 226 17.85 -34.17 14.43
N ASP A 227 18.19 -35.30 15.05
CA ASP A 227 19.34 -35.48 15.91
C ASP A 227 20.60 -34.88 15.28
N HIS A 228 21.11 -33.80 15.87
CA HIS A 228 22.48 -33.37 15.68
C HIS A 228 23.21 -33.55 16.99
N GLN A 229 24.05 -34.59 17.01
CA GLN A 229 25.03 -34.85 18.06
C GLN A 229 25.90 -33.60 18.26
N HIS A 230 25.80 -32.98 19.43
CA HIS A 230 26.68 -31.90 19.84
C HIS A 230 28.09 -32.45 20.12
N LYS A 231 29.07 -31.93 19.38
CA LYS A 231 30.45 -31.88 19.85
C LYS A 231 30.62 -30.57 20.61
N ASP A 232 31.12 -30.68 21.83
CA ASP A 232 31.45 -29.58 22.74
C ASP A 232 32.19 -28.45 22.05
N HIS A 233 31.53 -27.30 21.92
CA HIS A 233 32.19 -26.01 21.84
C HIS A 233 31.49 -25.06 22.78
N ASP A 234 32.19 -24.81 23.89
CA ASP A 234 31.88 -23.85 24.93
C ASP A 234 31.97 -22.43 24.34
N HIS A 235 30.84 -21.93 23.82
CA HIS A 235 30.66 -20.52 23.53
C HIS A 235 29.47 -20.01 24.32
N ASP A 236 29.80 -19.17 25.28
CA ASP A 236 28.90 -18.38 26.12
C ASP A 236 28.13 -17.40 25.22
N HIS A 237 27.12 -17.90 24.53
CA HIS A 237 26.16 -17.08 23.81
C HIS A 237 24.91 -16.99 24.66
N ILE A 238 24.72 -15.83 25.28
CA ILE A 238 23.43 -15.43 25.84
C ILE A 238 22.44 -15.47 24.67
N HIS A 239 21.66 -16.55 24.57
CA HIS A 239 20.48 -16.56 23.73
C HIS A 239 19.50 -15.57 24.36
N GLU A 240 19.53 -14.31 23.92
CA GLU A 240 18.39 -13.42 24.16
C GLU A 240 17.14 -14.19 23.77
N ALA A 241 16.19 -14.30 24.70
CA ALA A 241 14.98 -15.06 24.50
C ALA A 241 14.36 -14.64 23.17
N ARG A 242 13.92 -15.59 22.34
CA ARG A 242 13.43 -15.33 20.98
C ARG A 242 12.39 -14.19 20.91
N ALA A 243 11.59 -14.03 21.97
CA ALA A 243 10.67 -12.91 22.14
C ALA A 243 11.34 -11.53 22.13
N ILE A 244 12.55 -11.38 22.67
CA ILE A 244 13.34 -10.14 22.66
C ILE A 244 13.86 -9.84 21.24
N ILE A 245 14.32 -10.86 20.52
CA ILE A 245 14.78 -10.71 19.13
C ILE A 245 13.60 -10.32 18.22
N GLU A 246 12.45 -10.97 18.39
CA GLU A 246 11.23 -10.69 17.65
C GLU A 246 10.66 -9.30 18.01
N GLN A 247 10.65 -8.92 19.29
CA GLN A 247 10.24 -7.58 19.71
C GLN A 247 11.20 -6.50 19.20
N THR A 248 12.51 -6.76 19.20
CA THR A 248 13.51 -5.83 18.65
C THR A 248 13.37 -5.69 17.12
N ALA A 249 12.96 -6.75 16.43
CA ALA A 249 12.64 -6.68 15.00
C ALA A 249 11.39 -5.81 14.77
N ILE A 250 10.32 -6.01 15.56
CA ILE A 250 9.09 -5.21 15.53
C ILE A 250 9.36 -3.73 15.86
N ASP A 251 10.20 -3.45 16.87
CA ASP A 251 10.53 -2.09 17.29
C ASP A 251 11.36 -1.35 16.23
N ARG A 252 12.10 -2.07 15.39
CA ARG A 252 12.84 -1.52 14.24
C ARG A 252 11.95 -1.18 13.04
N GLU A 253 10.72 -1.70 12.98
CA GLU A 253 9.76 -1.42 11.90
C GLU A 253 9.21 0.03 11.96
N GLY A 254 9.44 0.75 13.06
CA GLY A 254 8.99 2.14 13.23
C GLY A 254 7.49 2.27 13.56
N ILE A 255 7.02 3.50 13.75
CA ILE A 255 5.59 3.78 13.95
C ILE A 255 4.90 3.77 12.58
N PRO A 256 3.85 2.94 12.36
CA PRO A 256 3.14 2.92 11.08
C PRO A 256 2.61 4.32 10.73
N LEU A 257 2.80 4.74 9.47
CA LEU A 257 2.25 6.01 8.98
C LEU A 257 0.71 6.01 9.11
N PRO A 258 0.05 7.14 9.40
CA PRO A 258 -1.41 7.19 9.52
C PRO A 258 -2.14 6.59 8.31
N ALA A 259 -1.60 6.79 7.10
CA ALA A 259 -2.17 6.24 5.88
C ALA A 259 -1.88 4.73 5.69
N GLN A 260 -0.77 4.21 6.22
CA GLN A 260 -0.54 2.76 6.29
C GLN A 260 -1.58 2.10 7.21
N HIS A 261 -1.83 2.68 8.39
CA HIS A 261 -2.88 2.21 9.30
C HIS A 261 -4.25 2.23 8.60
N LEU A 262 -4.52 3.25 7.78
CA LEU A 262 -5.76 3.37 7.03
C LEU A 262 -5.90 2.27 5.99
N ALA A 263 -4.83 2.00 5.24
CA ALA A 263 -4.78 0.95 4.25
C ALA A 263 -5.02 -0.42 4.89
N GLU A 264 -4.32 -0.74 5.98
CA GLU A 264 -4.46 -2.01 6.71
C GLU A 264 -5.89 -2.18 7.24
N SER A 265 -6.49 -1.10 7.78
CA SER A 265 -7.86 -1.11 8.30
C SER A 265 -8.91 -1.28 7.21
N LEU A 266 -8.73 -0.60 6.08
CA LEU A 266 -9.54 -0.76 4.88
C LEU A 266 -9.50 -2.21 4.39
N ILE A 267 -8.30 -2.80 4.26
CA ILE A 267 -8.11 -4.18 3.81
C ILE A 267 -8.82 -5.14 4.75
N SER A 268 -8.61 -5.01 6.07
CA SER A 268 -9.24 -5.87 7.06
C SER A 268 -10.76 -5.74 7.04
N ALA A 269 -11.31 -4.52 6.92
CA ALA A 269 -12.74 -4.31 6.82
C ALA A 269 -13.34 -4.93 5.54
N LEU A 270 -12.66 -4.84 4.41
CA LEU A 270 -13.09 -5.48 3.16
C LEU A 270 -13.10 -7.01 3.25
N ILE A 271 -12.14 -7.60 4.00
CA ILE A 271 -12.07 -9.04 4.25
C ILE A 271 -13.21 -9.50 5.18
N ASP A 272 -13.42 -8.82 6.31
CA ASP A 272 -14.53 -9.10 7.23
C ASP A 272 -15.89 -9.07 6.53
N LYS A 273 -16.05 -8.14 5.58
CA LYS A 273 -17.26 -7.99 4.78
C LYS A 273 -17.35 -8.95 3.59
N ASN A 274 -16.40 -9.87 3.44
CA ASN A 274 -16.30 -10.84 2.35
C ASN A 274 -16.28 -10.19 0.95
N ILE A 275 -15.81 -8.95 0.84
CA ILE A 275 -15.68 -8.24 -0.44
C ILE A 275 -14.47 -8.76 -1.21
N ILE A 276 -13.37 -8.97 -0.49
CA ILE A 276 -12.16 -9.66 -0.93
C ILE A 276 -11.79 -10.74 0.09
N ASN A 277 -10.88 -11.66 -0.25
CA ASN A 277 -10.28 -12.58 0.71
C ASN A 277 -8.75 -12.57 0.62
N HIS A 278 -8.08 -13.20 1.60
CA HIS A 278 -6.61 -13.26 1.68
C HIS A 278 -5.96 -13.92 0.46
N GLU A 279 -6.58 -14.96 -0.13
CA GLU A 279 -6.05 -15.64 -1.30
C GLU A 279 -6.13 -14.76 -2.56
N GLU A 280 -7.25 -14.07 -2.76
CA GLU A 280 -7.43 -13.09 -3.83
C GLU A 280 -6.41 -11.96 -3.72
N LEU A 281 -6.21 -11.42 -2.51
CA LEU A 281 -5.24 -10.36 -2.26
C LEU A 281 -3.81 -10.82 -2.57
N ARG A 282 -3.38 -11.97 -2.05
CA ARG A 282 -2.04 -12.54 -2.31
C ARG A 282 -1.82 -12.78 -3.81
N LYS A 283 -2.75 -13.48 -4.48
CA LYS A 283 -2.65 -13.73 -5.92
C LYS A 283 -2.60 -12.43 -6.71
N GLN A 284 -3.35 -11.41 -6.28
CA GLN A 284 -3.33 -10.13 -6.98
C GLN A 284 -2.01 -9.38 -6.81
N ILE A 285 -1.38 -9.44 -5.64
CA ILE A 285 -0.04 -8.90 -5.41
C ILE A 285 0.96 -9.59 -6.35
N GLU A 286 0.95 -10.92 -6.39
CA GLU A 286 1.80 -11.70 -7.29
C GLU A 286 1.57 -11.33 -8.76
N ILE A 287 0.32 -11.18 -9.21
CA ILE A 287 -0.01 -10.75 -10.59
C ILE A 287 0.53 -9.35 -10.89
N ASN A 288 0.36 -8.41 -9.94
CA ASN A 288 0.83 -7.03 -10.13
C ASN A 288 2.36 -6.99 -10.21
N GLN A 289 3.06 -7.78 -9.41
CA GLN A 289 4.52 -7.92 -9.44
C GLN A 289 5.02 -8.67 -10.68
N ALA A 290 4.37 -9.78 -11.06
CA ALA A 290 4.76 -10.62 -12.20
C ALA A 290 4.60 -9.90 -13.55
N SER A 291 3.74 -8.89 -13.62
CA SER A 291 3.59 -8.04 -14.81
C SER A 291 4.87 -7.28 -15.18
N VAL A 292 5.90 -7.30 -14.33
CA VAL A 292 7.25 -6.77 -14.58
C VAL A 292 8.15 -7.75 -15.37
N ILE A 293 7.79 -9.03 -15.50
CA ILE A 293 8.73 -10.09 -15.95
C ILE A 293 8.61 -10.44 -17.44
N GLU A 294 7.46 -10.23 -18.07
CA GLU A 294 7.31 -10.54 -19.50
C GLU A 294 7.66 -9.31 -20.35
N LEU A 295 8.68 -9.41 -21.20
CA LEU A 295 9.08 -8.42 -22.22
C LEU A 295 8.01 -8.20 -23.32
N ARG A 296 6.71 -8.19 -22.97
CA ARG A 296 5.57 -8.10 -23.89
C ARG A 296 5.65 -6.85 -24.75
N GLY A 297 5.82 -5.68 -24.13
CA GLY A 297 6.00 -4.41 -24.84
C GLY A 297 7.17 -4.45 -25.83
N ALA A 298 8.33 -4.93 -25.38
CA ALA A 298 9.52 -5.04 -26.23
C ALA A 298 9.29 -6.00 -27.41
N ASN A 299 8.59 -7.12 -27.20
CA ASN A 299 8.22 -8.05 -28.27
C ASN A 299 7.28 -7.42 -29.30
N ILE A 300 6.33 -6.59 -28.87
CA ILE A 300 5.45 -5.83 -29.78
C ILE A 300 6.27 -4.84 -30.62
N VAL A 301 7.18 -4.08 -30.00
CA VAL A 301 8.04 -3.12 -30.70
C VAL A 301 8.94 -3.82 -31.71
N VAL A 302 9.63 -4.88 -31.30
CA VAL A 302 10.55 -5.62 -32.19
C VAL A 302 9.79 -6.28 -33.34
N GLU A 303 8.59 -6.82 -33.09
CA GLU A 303 7.73 -7.32 -34.17
C GLU A 303 7.35 -6.19 -35.15
N ALA A 304 6.96 -5.02 -34.65
CA ALA A 304 6.66 -3.86 -35.49
C ALA A 304 7.86 -3.37 -36.31
N TRP A 305 9.09 -3.55 -35.81
CA TRP A 305 10.31 -3.21 -36.55
C TRP A 305 10.70 -4.22 -37.63
N LEU A 306 10.34 -5.49 -37.43
CA LEU A 306 10.71 -6.60 -38.34
C LEU A 306 9.61 -6.91 -39.36
N ASN A 307 8.36 -6.57 -39.05
CA ASN A 307 7.19 -6.93 -39.84
C ASN A 307 6.34 -5.68 -40.17
N PRO A 308 6.50 -5.10 -41.38
CA PRO A 308 5.76 -3.90 -41.79
C PRO A 308 4.24 -4.09 -41.82
N GLU A 309 3.74 -5.27 -42.19
CA GLU A 309 2.29 -5.56 -42.19
C GLU A 309 1.72 -5.58 -40.78
N PHE A 310 2.46 -6.19 -39.83
CA PHE A 310 2.10 -6.15 -38.42
C PHE A 310 2.09 -4.72 -37.89
N LYS A 311 3.09 -3.90 -38.24
CA LYS A 311 3.16 -2.49 -37.84
C LYS A 311 1.99 -1.68 -38.36
N GLU A 312 1.62 -1.85 -39.63
CA GLU A 312 0.48 -1.14 -40.23
C GLU A 312 -0.82 -1.48 -39.50
N ARG A 313 -1.06 -2.77 -39.22
CA ARG A 313 -2.20 -3.22 -38.42
C ARG A 313 -2.16 -2.65 -37.00
N LEU A 314 -0.99 -2.68 -36.36
CA LEU A 314 -0.78 -2.21 -34.99
C LEU A 314 -1.09 -0.72 -34.83
N LEU A 315 -0.69 0.11 -35.79
CA LEU A 315 -0.97 1.55 -35.78
C LEU A 315 -2.45 1.87 -36.09
N LYS A 316 -3.13 0.99 -36.83
CA LYS A 316 -4.55 1.15 -37.16
C LYS A 316 -5.48 0.67 -36.03
N ASP A 317 -5.14 -0.45 -35.40
CA ASP A 317 -5.92 -1.10 -34.35
C ASP A 317 -4.99 -1.78 -33.34
N GLY A 318 -4.51 -0.97 -32.38
CA GLY A 318 -3.55 -1.41 -31.37
C GLY A 318 -4.11 -2.51 -30.48
N THR A 319 -5.36 -2.37 -30.03
CA THR A 319 -6.04 -3.32 -29.14
C THR A 319 -6.10 -4.71 -29.74
N ASN A 320 -6.75 -4.86 -30.91
CA ASN A 320 -6.97 -6.20 -31.47
C ASN A 320 -5.67 -6.82 -31.96
N THR A 321 -4.75 -6.02 -32.51
CA THR A 321 -3.45 -6.52 -32.99
C THR A 321 -2.59 -7.05 -31.85
N ILE A 322 -2.54 -6.36 -30.70
CA ILE A 322 -1.80 -6.82 -29.52
C ILE A 322 -2.47 -8.06 -28.90
N MET A 323 -3.80 -8.08 -28.79
CA MET A 323 -4.51 -9.24 -28.25
C MET A 323 -4.25 -10.51 -29.06
N GLU A 324 -4.28 -10.44 -30.40
CA GLU A 324 -3.96 -11.56 -31.30
C GLU A 324 -2.50 -12.00 -31.12
N PHE A 325 -1.56 -11.05 -31.16
CA PHE A 325 -0.13 -11.33 -31.09
C PHE A 325 0.29 -11.98 -29.76
N LEU A 326 -0.22 -11.46 -28.65
CA LEU A 326 0.08 -11.97 -27.31
C LEU A 326 -0.84 -13.12 -26.88
N LYS A 327 -1.81 -13.52 -27.72
CA LYS A 327 -2.81 -14.56 -27.43
C LYS A 327 -3.53 -14.31 -26.09
N LEU A 328 -4.03 -13.10 -25.91
CA LEU A 328 -4.73 -12.70 -24.68
C LEU A 328 -6.20 -13.14 -24.72
N ASP A 329 -6.60 -13.99 -23.77
CA ASP A 329 -7.97 -14.53 -23.69
C ASP A 329 -9.02 -13.56 -23.13
N LYS A 330 -8.57 -12.41 -22.60
CA LYS A 330 -9.43 -11.38 -21.99
C LYS A 330 -9.21 -10.04 -22.66
N LYS A 331 -10.30 -9.28 -22.83
CA LYS A 331 -10.28 -7.93 -23.41
C LYS A 331 -9.25 -7.06 -22.65
N SER A 332 -8.28 -6.49 -23.38
CA SER A 332 -7.33 -5.52 -22.84
C SER A 332 -7.97 -4.14 -22.69
N ASP A 333 -7.27 -3.22 -22.03
CA ASP A 333 -7.57 -1.78 -22.16
C ASP A 333 -7.55 -1.40 -23.65
N ASP A 334 -8.33 -0.39 -24.04
CA ASP A 334 -8.28 0.16 -25.39
C ASP A 334 -6.91 0.82 -25.61
N LEU A 335 -6.17 0.35 -26.60
CA LEU A 335 -4.77 0.70 -26.84
C LEU A 335 -4.61 1.48 -28.15
N ILE A 336 -4.04 2.68 -28.05
CA ILE A 336 -3.56 3.45 -29.20
C ILE A 336 -2.03 3.35 -29.25
N VAL A 337 -1.51 2.91 -30.39
CA VAL A 337 -0.07 2.82 -30.63
C VAL A 337 0.38 4.02 -31.45
N VAL A 338 1.41 4.72 -30.98
CA VAL A 338 1.95 5.92 -31.61
C VAL A 338 3.41 5.71 -32.01
N GLU A 339 3.77 6.10 -33.22
CA GLU A 339 5.11 5.88 -33.75
C GLU A 339 5.99 7.14 -33.64
N ASN A 340 7.21 6.96 -33.12
CA ASN A 340 8.27 7.95 -33.29
C ASN A 340 8.86 7.89 -34.69
N THR A 341 8.95 9.04 -35.35
CA THR A 341 9.50 9.20 -36.70
C THR A 341 10.62 10.24 -36.68
N ASP A 342 11.27 10.47 -37.82
CA ASP A 342 12.31 11.52 -37.91
C ASP A 342 11.78 12.94 -37.66
N LYS A 343 10.46 13.14 -37.70
CA LYS A 343 9.82 14.44 -37.50
C LYS A 343 9.00 14.56 -36.23
N ILE A 344 8.63 13.43 -35.61
CA ILE A 344 7.70 13.41 -34.47
C ILE A 344 8.23 12.47 -33.40
N HIS A 345 8.34 12.98 -32.17
CA HIS A 345 8.59 12.19 -30.96
C HIS A 345 7.36 12.23 -30.05
N ASN A 346 6.90 11.07 -29.60
CA ASN A 346 5.74 10.92 -28.74
C ASN A 346 6.19 10.74 -27.29
N LEU A 347 5.43 11.32 -26.35
CA LEU A 347 5.66 11.22 -24.92
C LEU A 347 4.34 10.93 -24.21
N ILE A 348 4.29 9.94 -23.33
CA ILE A 348 3.05 9.55 -22.62
C ILE A 348 3.08 10.08 -21.18
N VAL A 349 1.96 10.63 -20.71
CA VAL A 349 1.74 11.02 -19.32
C VAL A 349 0.32 10.68 -18.89
N CYS A 350 0.07 10.59 -17.59
CA CYS A 350 -1.27 10.70 -17.03
C CYS A 350 -1.24 11.81 -15.97
N THR A 351 -1.67 13.02 -16.34
CA THR A 351 -1.54 14.20 -15.48
C THR A 351 -2.40 14.12 -14.22
N LEU A 352 -3.50 13.36 -14.28
CA LEU A 352 -4.51 13.26 -13.21
C LEU A 352 -4.22 12.14 -12.20
N CYS A 353 -3.60 11.03 -12.62
CA CYS A 353 -3.28 9.91 -11.74
C CYS A 353 -2.03 9.13 -12.18
N SER A 354 -2.20 7.99 -12.84
CA SER A 354 -1.12 7.11 -13.30
C SER A 354 -1.58 6.11 -14.37
N CYS A 355 -2.59 6.43 -15.17
CA CYS A 355 -3.07 5.54 -16.23
C CYS A 355 -1.88 5.08 -17.08
N TYR A 356 -1.75 3.76 -17.26
CA TYR A 356 -0.56 3.10 -17.79
C TYR A 356 -0.93 1.72 -18.37
N PRO A 357 -0.34 1.28 -19.50
CA PRO A 357 -0.68 0.02 -20.15
C PRO A 357 -0.06 -1.19 -19.40
N ARG A 358 -0.58 -1.49 -18.21
CA ARG A 358 0.02 -2.45 -17.28
C ARG A 358 0.18 -3.87 -17.83
N GLN A 359 -0.74 -4.30 -18.71
CA GLN A 359 -0.69 -5.63 -19.32
C GLN A 359 0.53 -5.87 -20.22
N ILE A 360 1.16 -4.79 -20.72
CA ILE A 360 2.31 -4.86 -21.65
C ILE A 360 3.58 -4.21 -21.10
N LEU A 361 3.47 -3.23 -20.19
CA LEU A 361 4.60 -2.48 -19.64
C LEU A 361 4.79 -2.66 -18.12
N GLY A 362 3.95 -3.45 -17.45
CA GLY A 362 4.02 -3.65 -16.00
C GLY A 362 3.54 -2.45 -15.18
N ILE A 363 3.91 -2.39 -13.90
CA ILE A 363 3.54 -1.29 -13.00
C ILE A 363 4.25 0.00 -13.45
N PRO A 364 3.56 1.17 -13.49
CA PRO A 364 4.22 2.43 -13.79
C PRO A 364 5.32 2.74 -12.75
N PRO A 365 6.51 3.18 -13.19
CA PRO A 365 7.62 3.49 -12.28
C PRO A 365 7.31 4.71 -11.40
N GLY A 366 8.04 4.84 -10.27
CA GLY A 366 7.88 5.95 -9.32
C GLY A 366 7.91 7.33 -9.99
N TRP A 367 8.89 7.55 -10.88
CA TRP A 367 9.03 8.80 -11.61
C TRP A 367 7.80 9.15 -12.47
N TYR A 368 7.11 8.16 -13.07
CA TYR A 368 5.92 8.38 -13.90
C TYR A 368 4.73 8.85 -13.04
N LYS A 369 4.64 8.31 -11.82
CA LYS A 369 3.62 8.67 -10.82
C LYS A 369 3.90 10.00 -10.13
N SER A 370 5.15 10.47 -10.17
CA SER A 370 5.60 11.67 -9.47
C SER A 370 4.85 12.92 -9.93
N ARG A 371 4.61 13.85 -8.98
CA ARG A 371 4.03 15.17 -9.29
C ARG A 371 4.91 15.94 -10.27
N SER A 372 6.23 15.86 -10.10
CA SER A 372 7.20 16.55 -10.96
C SER A 372 7.03 16.12 -12.41
N TYR A 373 7.00 14.81 -12.71
CA TYR A 373 6.80 14.35 -14.09
C TYR A 373 5.43 14.74 -14.63
N ARG A 374 4.36 14.45 -13.88
CA ARG A 374 2.97 14.70 -14.30
C ARG A 374 2.69 16.16 -14.62
N VAL A 375 3.30 17.09 -13.89
CA VAL A 375 3.12 18.53 -14.12
C VAL A 375 3.99 19.03 -15.28
N ARG A 376 5.22 18.53 -15.40
CA ARG A 376 6.21 19.07 -16.33
C ARG A 376 6.13 18.46 -17.73
N ALA A 377 5.80 17.18 -17.86
CA ALA A 377 5.71 16.50 -19.15
C ALA A 377 4.81 17.23 -20.16
N PRO A 378 3.59 17.71 -19.81
CA PRO A 378 2.77 18.48 -20.75
C PRO A 378 3.22 19.94 -20.93
N ARG A 379 3.93 20.53 -19.95
CA ARG A 379 4.28 21.97 -19.96
C ARG A 379 5.64 22.26 -20.59
N ASN A 380 6.62 21.42 -20.31
CA ASN A 380 8.00 21.57 -20.78
C ASN A 380 8.61 20.20 -21.13
N PRO A 381 8.06 19.50 -22.14
CA PRO A 381 8.47 18.14 -22.49
C PRO A 381 9.94 18.05 -22.90
N ARG A 382 10.48 19.05 -23.61
CA ARG A 382 11.90 19.05 -24.03
C ARG A 382 12.86 19.01 -22.84
N LEU A 383 12.56 19.78 -21.79
CA LEU A 383 13.39 19.78 -20.58
C LEU A 383 13.29 18.45 -19.85
N VAL A 384 12.08 17.88 -19.73
CA VAL A 384 11.88 16.55 -19.15
C VAL A 384 12.68 15.50 -19.90
N LEU A 385 12.56 15.44 -21.23
CA LEU A 385 13.33 14.50 -22.07
C LEU A 385 14.84 14.66 -21.89
N LYS A 386 15.33 15.90 -21.81
CA LYS A 386 16.75 16.19 -21.58
C LYS A 386 17.25 15.62 -20.24
N GLU A 387 16.43 15.63 -19.19
CA GLU A 387 16.79 15.03 -17.89
C GLU A 387 16.90 13.50 -17.95
N PHE A 388 16.09 12.86 -18.81
CA PHE A 388 16.23 11.44 -19.16
C PHE A 388 17.39 11.16 -20.12
N GLY A 389 18.15 12.18 -20.52
CA GLY A 389 19.27 12.06 -21.46
C GLY A 389 18.86 12.11 -22.94
N THR A 390 17.58 12.33 -23.24
CA THR A 390 17.06 12.41 -24.61
C THR A 390 17.06 13.84 -25.11
N ILE A 391 18.04 14.15 -25.97
CA ILE A 391 18.20 15.47 -26.58
C ILE A 391 17.66 15.41 -28.01
N LEU A 392 16.48 16.00 -28.21
CA LEU A 392 15.84 16.04 -29.52
C LEU A 392 16.24 17.31 -30.31
N PRO A 393 16.35 17.23 -31.64
CA PRO A 393 16.49 18.41 -32.50
C PRO A 393 15.41 19.47 -32.24
N ASN A 394 15.75 20.74 -32.45
CA ASN A 394 14.85 21.87 -32.20
C ASN A 394 13.61 21.86 -33.10
N ASP A 395 13.75 21.35 -34.32
CA ASP A 395 12.72 21.24 -35.35
C ASP A 395 11.86 19.97 -35.24
N MET A 396 12.28 18.99 -34.43
CA MET A 396 11.49 17.78 -34.18
C MET A 396 10.23 18.10 -33.38
N LYS A 397 9.05 17.76 -33.89
CA LYS A 397 7.79 17.94 -33.16
C LYS A 397 7.73 16.97 -31.98
N ILE A 398 7.29 17.44 -30.82
CA ILE A 398 6.93 16.59 -29.68
C ILE A 398 5.41 16.53 -29.57
N GLN A 399 4.85 15.33 -29.47
CA GLN A 399 3.44 15.07 -29.23
C GLN A 399 3.29 14.43 -27.85
N VAL A 400 2.73 15.16 -26.89
CA VAL A 400 2.42 14.62 -25.56
C VAL A 400 1.02 14.02 -25.58
N HIS A 401 0.91 12.77 -25.13
CA HIS A 401 -0.35 12.03 -25.00
C HIS A 401 -0.71 11.93 -23.53
N ASP A 402 -1.71 12.70 -23.10
CA ASP A 402 -2.21 12.66 -21.73
C ASP A 402 -3.37 11.65 -21.61
N SER A 403 -3.14 10.60 -20.82
CA SER A 403 -4.04 9.47 -20.65
C SER A 403 -5.16 9.82 -19.66
N THR A 404 -6.11 10.64 -20.12
CA THR A 404 -7.21 11.16 -19.29
C THR A 404 -8.47 10.28 -19.32
N SER A 405 -8.58 9.34 -20.27
CA SER A 405 -9.70 8.40 -20.41
C SER A 405 -9.28 6.94 -20.15
N ASP A 406 -10.12 5.99 -20.55
CA ASP A 406 -9.82 4.55 -20.54
C ASP A 406 -8.83 4.10 -21.63
N ILE A 407 -8.47 5.00 -22.55
CA ILE A 407 -7.45 4.72 -23.56
C ILE A 407 -6.06 4.67 -22.91
N ARG A 408 -5.23 3.72 -23.35
CA ARG A 408 -3.82 3.61 -23.02
C ARG A 408 -2.97 3.78 -24.26
N TYR A 409 -1.78 4.32 -24.08
CA TYR A 409 -0.84 4.57 -25.18
C TYR A 409 0.38 3.66 -25.08
N LEU A 410 0.94 3.29 -26.23
CA LEU A 410 2.24 2.66 -26.37
C LEU A 410 3.04 3.41 -27.44
N VAL A 411 4.27 3.82 -27.13
CA VAL A 411 5.20 4.37 -28.13
C VAL A 411 5.93 3.23 -28.82
N ILE A 412 5.95 3.24 -30.16
CA ILE A 412 6.93 2.51 -30.96
C ILE A 412 8.13 3.44 -31.16
N PRO A 413 9.25 3.22 -30.45
CA PRO A 413 10.45 4.02 -30.65
C PRO A 413 11.03 3.81 -32.05
N ARG A 414 11.88 4.73 -32.48
CA ARG A 414 12.61 4.59 -33.75
C ARG A 414 13.56 3.40 -33.64
N ARG A 415 13.61 2.59 -34.69
CA ARG A 415 14.65 1.56 -34.81
C ARG A 415 16.00 2.26 -35.00
N PRO A 416 17.01 2.05 -34.14
CA PRO A 416 18.29 2.72 -34.30
C PRO A 416 18.97 2.35 -35.62
N ALA A 417 19.70 3.30 -36.19
CA ALA A 417 20.56 3.02 -37.34
C ALA A 417 21.59 1.92 -36.99
N ASN A 418 22.09 1.22 -38.02
CA ASN A 418 23.05 0.12 -37.88
C ASN A 418 22.52 -1.15 -37.19
N THR A 419 21.21 -1.26 -36.97
CA THR A 419 20.57 -2.47 -36.43
C THR A 419 19.92 -3.36 -37.50
N GLN A 420 20.09 -3.06 -38.80
CA GLN A 420 19.36 -3.73 -39.89
C GLN A 420 19.53 -5.26 -39.89
N ASN A 421 20.73 -5.73 -39.56
CA ASN A 421 21.09 -7.15 -39.55
C ASN A 421 21.06 -7.77 -38.16
N TRP A 422 20.53 -7.06 -37.15
CA TRP A 422 20.46 -7.58 -35.78
C TRP A 422 19.44 -8.70 -35.68
N SER A 423 19.75 -9.70 -34.84
CA SER A 423 18.80 -10.73 -34.45
C SER A 423 17.67 -10.15 -33.60
N ARG A 424 16.58 -10.91 -33.46
CA ARG A 424 15.45 -10.51 -32.61
C ARG A 424 15.89 -10.29 -31.17
N GLU A 425 16.77 -11.14 -30.65
CA GLU A 425 17.30 -11.07 -29.28
C GLU A 425 18.13 -9.79 -29.08
N GLN A 426 18.95 -9.43 -30.07
CA GLN A 426 19.72 -8.19 -30.05
C GLN A 426 18.78 -6.97 -30.05
N LEU A 427 17.74 -6.98 -30.88
CA LEU A 427 16.74 -5.90 -30.91
C LEU A 427 15.92 -5.82 -29.61
N LEU A 428 15.58 -6.95 -29.00
CA LEU A 428 14.88 -6.98 -27.71
C LEU A 428 15.72 -6.35 -26.60
N SER A 429 17.04 -6.57 -26.61
CA SER A 429 17.95 -6.07 -25.56
C SER A 429 18.03 -4.55 -25.46
N ILE A 430 17.65 -3.83 -26.52
CA ILE A 430 17.72 -2.36 -26.58
C ILE A 430 16.37 -1.67 -26.39
N VAL A 431 15.25 -2.41 -26.43
CA VAL A 431 13.93 -1.84 -26.18
C VAL A 431 13.66 -1.83 -24.69
N THR A 432 13.48 -0.62 -24.14
CA THR A 432 13.25 -0.42 -22.71
C THR A 432 11.82 0.09 -22.45
N ARG A 433 11.34 -0.10 -21.21
CA ARG A 433 10.10 0.54 -20.73
C ARG A 433 10.08 2.04 -21.04
N ASP A 434 11.19 2.71 -20.77
CA ASP A 434 11.31 4.16 -20.89
C ASP A 434 11.23 4.63 -22.36
N SER A 435 11.74 3.82 -23.30
CA SER A 435 11.55 4.04 -24.75
C SER A 435 10.09 3.87 -25.20
N MET A 436 9.34 2.98 -24.55
CA MET A 436 7.93 2.71 -24.85
C MET A 436 6.95 3.68 -24.18
N VAL A 437 7.40 4.41 -23.16
CA VAL A 437 6.72 5.60 -22.61
C VAL A 437 7.07 6.85 -23.41
N GLY A 438 8.21 6.84 -24.10
CA GLY A 438 8.72 7.93 -24.91
C GLY A 438 9.56 8.95 -24.14
N VAL A 439 9.98 8.64 -22.91
CA VAL A 439 10.92 9.51 -22.16
C VAL A 439 12.37 9.35 -22.63
N CYS A 440 12.68 8.20 -23.24
CA CYS A 440 13.97 7.91 -23.83
C CYS A 440 13.86 7.63 -25.34
N ASP A 441 14.86 8.02 -26.11
CA ASP A 441 15.11 7.40 -27.41
C ASP A 441 16.08 6.21 -27.26
N ILE A 442 16.09 5.30 -28.22
CA ILE A 442 17.01 4.17 -28.18
C ILE A 442 18.31 4.58 -28.86
N THR A 443 19.36 4.75 -28.08
CA THR A 443 20.72 5.07 -28.56
C THR A 443 21.65 3.88 -28.30
N LEU A 444 22.45 3.52 -29.30
CA LEU A 444 23.45 2.43 -29.24
C LEU A 444 24.78 2.88 -28.63
#